data_AF-A0A533R9Z5-F1
#
_entry.id   AF-A0A533R9Z5-F1
#
_cell.length_a   1.000
_cell.length_b   1.000
_cell.length_c   1.000
_cell.angle_alpha   90.00
_cell.angle_beta   90.00
_cell.angle_gamma   90.00
#
_symmetry.space_group_name_H-M   'P 1'
#
loop_
_entity.id
_entity.type
_entity.pdbx_description
1 polymer ?
#
loop_
_entity_poly.entity_id
_entity_poly.type
_entity_poly.pdbx_seq_one_letter_code
_entity_poly.pdbx_strand_id
1 'polypeptide(L)'
;MCKGTIVSRTILTILVIMLAAAVAGAEEPAVVAGADPVAAATDPEPAADIAGFAGFARAKLQEMNENHLLSRSRMQVTRAANGLYRGLFHELDGSSLSYRVQPSTSDAAQYVAVMSYQEQVYAASCATPEACLQGPFETIAVIPNRHIFIYRDGSWQ
;
A
#
# COMPACT_ATOMS: atom_id res chain seq x y z
N MET A 1 -49.08 -38.65 -16.72
CA MET A 1 -48.63 -40.03 -16.98
C MET A 1 -47.47 -40.00 -17.98
N CYS A 2 -46.36 -40.67 -17.62
CA CYS A 2 -45.15 -41.09 -18.37
C CYS A 2 -44.41 -40.08 -19.28
N LYS A 3 -43.24 -39.52 -18.94
CA LYS A 3 -41.84 -40.06 -18.86
C LYS A 3 -41.28 -40.65 -20.18
N GLY A 4 -40.10 -40.16 -20.58
CA GLY A 4 -39.25 -40.74 -21.63
C GLY A 4 -37.91 -40.01 -21.85
N THR A 5 -36.93 -40.31 -21.01
CA THR A 5 -35.49 -39.98 -21.13
C THR A 5 -34.80 -40.92 -22.15
N ILE A 6 -33.72 -40.51 -22.84
CA ILE A 6 -32.53 -41.36 -23.13
C ILE A 6 -31.33 -40.48 -23.52
N VAL A 7 -30.22 -40.74 -22.83
CA VAL A 7 -28.84 -40.26 -23.05
C VAL A 7 -28.08 -41.39 -23.74
N SER A 8 -27.25 -41.12 -24.76
CA SER A 8 -26.29 -42.08 -25.33
C SER A 8 -25.13 -41.28 -25.97
N ARG A 9 -23.92 -41.17 -25.39
CA ARG A 9 -22.81 -42.14 -25.28
C ARG A 9 -22.34 -42.78 -26.60
N THR A 10 -21.41 -42.11 -27.28
CA THR A 10 -20.44 -42.71 -28.23
C THR A 10 -19.17 -41.83 -28.16
N ILE A 11 -18.13 -42.12 -27.37
CA ILE A 11 -17.06 -43.13 -27.53
C ILE A 11 -16.24 -42.94 -28.83
N LEU A 12 -15.07 -42.31 -28.65
CA LEU A 12 -13.74 -42.82 -29.02
C LEU A 12 -13.21 -42.66 -30.47
N THR A 13 -11.87 -42.47 -30.52
CA THR A 13 -10.91 -42.67 -31.63
C THR A 13 -10.78 -41.45 -32.56
N ILE A 14 -9.61 -40.86 -32.89
CA ILE A 14 -8.33 -41.35 -33.48
C ILE A 14 -7.31 -40.18 -33.35
N LEU A 15 -6.17 -40.32 -32.66
CA LEU A 15 -4.83 -40.71 -33.16
C LEU A 15 -4.09 -39.66 -34.04
N VAL A 16 -3.03 -39.09 -33.45
CA VAL A 16 -1.67 -38.76 -33.98
C VAL A 16 -1.55 -38.01 -35.30
N ILE A 17 -0.97 -36.80 -35.24
CA ILE A 17 0.10 -36.35 -36.15
C ILE A 17 1.16 -35.59 -35.35
N MET A 18 2.32 -36.23 -35.16
CA MET A 18 3.60 -35.55 -34.92
C MET A 18 4.11 -35.07 -36.28
N LEU A 19 4.50 -33.80 -36.41
CA LEU A 19 5.43 -33.36 -37.44
C LEU A 19 6.28 -32.21 -36.90
N ALA A 20 7.60 -32.43 -36.94
CA ALA A 20 8.65 -31.47 -36.59
C ALA A 20 9.20 -30.77 -37.85
N ALA A 21 9.94 -29.68 -37.62
CA ALA A 21 10.77 -28.84 -38.52
C ALA A 21 10.13 -27.48 -38.85
N ALA A 22 10.85 -26.35 -38.93
CA ALA A 22 12.20 -25.95 -38.52
C ALA A 22 12.27 -24.42 -38.67
N VAL A 23 13.00 -23.78 -37.75
CA VAL A 23 13.89 -22.61 -37.87
C VAL A 23 13.44 -21.29 -38.55
N ALA A 24 13.87 -20.21 -37.88
CA ALA A 24 14.31 -18.90 -38.38
C ALA A 24 13.30 -17.75 -38.53
N GLY A 25 13.63 -16.66 -37.83
CA GLY A 25 12.95 -15.36 -37.84
C GLY A 25 12.99 -14.78 -36.41
N ALA A 26 14.14 -14.35 -35.89
CA ALA A 26 14.68 -13.00 -36.06
C ALA A 26 13.76 -11.92 -35.46
N GLU A 27 13.88 -11.71 -34.15
CA GLU A 27 13.63 -10.40 -33.53
C GLU A 27 14.66 -10.21 -32.40
N GLU A 28 15.65 -9.35 -32.64
CA GLU A 28 16.44 -8.73 -31.58
C GLU A 28 15.54 -7.80 -30.76
N PRO A 29 15.66 -7.80 -29.43
CA PRO A 29 15.51 -6.58 -28.68
C PRO A 29 16.88 -6.14 -28.15
N ALA A 30 17.46 -5.16 -28.84
CA ALA A 30 18.40 -4.25 -28.22
C ALA A 30 17.63 -3.36 -27.22
N VAL A 31 17.81 -3.61 -25.92
CA VAL A 31 17.66 -2.56 -24.89
C VAL A 31 18.87 -2.65 -23.98
N VAL A 32 19.86 -1.83 -24.30
CA VAL A 32 20.89 -1.41 -23.36
C VAL A 32 20.24 -0.32 -22.51
N ALA A 33 19.84 -0.68 -21.29
CA ALA A 33 19.68 0.28 -20.21
C ALA A 33 20.33 -0.38 -19.00
N GLY A 34 21.51 0.13 -18.63
CA GLY A 34 22.20 -0.25 -17.42
C GLY A 34 21.26 -0.04 -16.24
N ALA A 35 20.69 -1.12 -15.75
CA ALA A 35 20.32 -1.21 -14.36
C ALA A 35 21.63 -1.43 -13.63
N ASP A 36 22.30 -0.33 -13.25
CA ASP A 36 23.11 -0.36 -12.06
C ASP A 36 22.25 -1.04 -10.99
N PRO A 37 22.65 -2.18 -10.42
CA PRO A 37 22.02 -2.61 -9.20
C PRO A 37 22.28 -1.44 -8.26
N VAL A 38 21.22 -0.69 -7.91
CA VAL A 38 21.24 0.15 -6.72
C VAL A 38 21.56 -0.85 -5.63
N ALA A 39 22.85 -0.95 -5.33
CA ALA A 39 23.37 -1.74 -4.26
C ALA A 39 22.45 -1.41 -3.10
N ALA A 40 21.79 -2.45 -2.58
CA ALA A 40 21.15 -2.36 -1.29
C ALA A 40 22.23 -1.83 -0.35
N ALA A 41 22.21 -0.52 -0.13
CA ALA A 41 23.13 0.16 0.72
C ALA A 41 22.87 -0.48 2.07
N THR A 42 23.78 -1.37 2.42
CA THR A 42 23.76 -2.08 3.67
C THR A 42 23.71 -0.99 4.72
N ASP A 43 22.57 -0.94 5.42
CA ASP A 43 22.26 0.11 6.38
C ASP A 43 23.45 0.30 7.31
N PRO A 44 24.00 1.52 7.47
CA PRO A 44 24.80 1.77 8.64
C PRO A 44 23.89 1.53 9.84
N GLU A 45 24.27 0.54 10.65
CA GLU A 45 23.77 0.21 11.98
C GLU A 45 23.09 1.41 12.69
N PRO A 46 21.88 1.27 13.24
CA PRO A 46 21.15 2.40 13.78
C PRO A 46 21.91 2.95 14.98
N ALA A 47 22.53 4.14 14.82
CA ALA A 47 22.98 4.95 15.92
C ALA A 47 21.75 5.26 16.80
N ALA A 48 21.55 4.41 17.80
CA ALA A 48 20.30 4.26 18.52
C ALA A 48 19.88 5.59 19.17
N ASP A 49 18.77 6.14 18.70
CA ASP A 49 17.92 7.06 19.46
C ASP A 49 18.55 8.41 19.90
N ILE A 50 19.23 9.11 19.00
CA ILE A 50 20.07 10.29 19.33
C ILE A 50 19.36 11.43 20.11
N ALA A 51 18.03 11.52 20.10
CA ALA A 51 17.29 12.37 21.04
C ALA A 51 15.86 11.85 21.33
N GLY A 52 15.67 10.54 21.42
CA GLY A 52 14.32 9.98 21.63
C GLY A 52 13.39 10.09 20.41
N PHE A 53 13.94 10.22 19.19
CA PHE A 53 13.13 10.42 17.98
C PHE A 53 12.19 9.24 17.72
N ALA A 54 12.60 8.03 18.07
CA ALA A 54 11.75 6.84 17.90
C ALA A 54 10.44 6.94 18.70
N GLY A 55 10.53 7.50 19.92
CA GLY A 55 9.37 7.77 20.77
C GLY A 55 8.53 8.91 20.21
N PHE A 56 9.19 10.01 19.83
CA PHE A 56 8.54 11.17 19.20
C PHE A 56 7.77 10.77 17.93
N ALA A 57 8.38 10.02 17.02
CA ALA A 57 7.77 9.62 15.75
C ALA A 57 6.51 8.76 15.95
N ARG A 58 6.56 7.80 16.89
CA ARG A 58 5.40 6.98 17.25
C ARG A 58 4.27 7.81 17.86
N ALA A 59 4.60 8.67 18.82
CA ALA A 59 3.62 9.56 19.45
C ALA A 59 3.00 10.52 18.43
N LYS A 60 3.83 11.07 17.53
CA LYS A 60 3.37 11.99 16.50
C LYS A 60 2.48 11.31 15.47
N LEU A 61 2.82 10.09 15.04
CA LEU A 61 1.97 9.31 14.15
C LEU A 61 0.62 8.99 14.80
N GLN A 62 0.63 8.60 16.08
CA GLN A 62 -0.60 8.36 16.84
C GLN A 62 -1.45 9.63 16.94
N GLU A 63 -0.86 10.76 17.31
CA GLU A 63 -1.54 12.07 17.38
C GLU A 63 -2.18 12.43 16.01
N MET A 64 -1.44 12.24 14.91
CA MET A 64 -1.95 12.51 13.57
C MET A 64 -3.09 11.55 13.19
N ASN A 65 -2.99 10.27 13.53
CA ASN A 65 -4.02 9.28 13.23
C ASN A 65 -5.30 9.55 14.04
N GLU A 66 -5.17 9.90 15.33
CA GLU A 66 -6.28 10.29 16.20
C GLU A 66 -6.98 11.56 15.72
N ASN A 67 -6.22 12.51 15.16
CA ASN A 67 -6.72 13.78 14.65
C ASN A 67 -7.15 13.76 13.17
N HIS A 68 -6.92 12.64 12.46
CA HIS A 68 -7.20 12.49 11.04
C HIS A 68 -8.67 12.81 10.67
N LEU A 69 -8.88 13.72 9.71
CA LEU A 69 -10.22 14.19 9.33
C LEU A 69 -11.16 13.06 8.90
N LEU A 70 -10.59 12.03 8.26
CA LEU A 70 -11.29 10.85 7.77
C LEU A 70 -10.90 9.60 8.58
N SER A 71 -10.64 9.74 9.87
CA SER A 71 -10.37 8.59 10.75
C SER A 71 -11.53 7.59 10.72
N ARG A 72 -11.31 6.35 11.16
CA ARG A 72 -12.36 5.33 11.22
C ARG A 72 -13.61 5.80 11.99
N SER A 73 -13.42 6.56 13.07
CA SER A 73 -14.51 7.16 13.87
C SER A 73 -15.22 8.34 13.19
N ARG A 74 -14.58 8.98 12.21
CA ARG A 74 -15.10 10.10 11.41
C ARG A 74 -15.28 9.73 9.94
N MET A 75 -15.56 8.44 9.70
CA MET A 75 -15.76 7.91 8.37
C MET A 75 -16.84 8.69 7.61
N GLN A 76 -16.56 8.98 6.34
CA GLN A 76 -17.55 9.58 5.45
C GLN A 76 -18.41 8.51 4.82
N VAL A 77 -19.73 8.71 4.87
CA VAL A 77 -20.69 7.90 4.14
C VAL A 77 -21.39 8.79 3.13
N THR A 78 -21.25 8.47 1.86
CA THR A 78 -21.80 9.26 0.75
C THR A 78 -22.70 8.38 -0.11
N ARG A 79 -23.77 8.95 -0.68
CA ARG A 79 -24.64 8.22 -1.61
C ARG A 79 -24.08 8.35 -3.03
N ALA A 80 -23.84 7.21 -3.68
CA ALA A 80 -23.36 7.14 -5.05
C ALA A 80 -24.52 7.23 -6.06
N ALA A 81 -24.18 7.52 -7.32
CA ALA A 81 -25.16 7.67 -8.40
C ALA A 81 -25.94 6.37 -8.72
N ASN A 82 -25.33 5.21 -8.46
CA ASN A 82 -25.97 3.90 -8.59
C ASN A 82 -26.98 3.59 -7.46
N GLY A 83 -27.22 4.53 -6.55
CA GLY A 83 -28.16 4.38 -5.44
C GLY A 83 -27.59 3.70 -4.20
N LEU A 84 -26.38 3.13 -4.27
CA LEU A 84 -25.66 2.56 -3.13
C LEU A 84 -24.99 3.64 -2.28
N TYR A 85 -24.59 3.28 -1.08
CA TYR A 85 -23.76 4.09 -0.20
C TYR A 85 -22.31 3.66 -0.29
N ARG A 86 -21.41 4.62 -0.14
CA ARG A 86 -19.96 4.42 -0.08
C ARG A 86 -19.44 4.93 1.26
N GLY A 87 -18.92 4.01 2.07
CA GLY A 87 -18.12 4.32 3.24
C GLY A 87 -16.67 4.58 2.82
N LEU A 88 -16.05 5.62 3.36
CA LEU A 88 -14.66 5.98 3.11
C LEU A 88 -14.00 6.45 4.42
N PHE A 89 -12.91 5.79 4.79
CA PHE A 89 -12.03 6.28 5.86
C PHE A 89 -10.57 6.02 5.49
N HIS A 90 -9.70 6.67 6.24
CA HIS A 90 -8.26 6.66 6.08
C HIS A 90 -7.64 6.20 7.41
N GLU A 91 -6.52 5.51 7.32
CA GLU A 91 -5.76 5.04 8.47
C GLU A 91 -4.27 5.24 8.21
N LEU A 92 -3.55 5.79 9.18
CA LEU A 92 -2.10 5.86 9.12
C LEU A 92 -1.52 4.53 9.59
N ASP A 93 -0.81 3.84 8.71
CA ASP A 93 -0.26 2.51 8.99
C ASP A 93 1.01 2.62 9.85
N GLY A 94 0.85 2.37 11.15
CA GLY A 94 1.96 2.36 12.10
C GLY A 94 3.03 1.30 11.84
N SER A 95 2.70 0.20 11.14
CA SER A 95 3.67 -0.84 10.80
C SER A 95 4.62 -0.40 9.68
N SER A 96 4.19 0.56 8.86
CA SER A 96 5.00 1.16 7.79
C SER A 96 5.90 2.30 8.26
N LEU A 97 5.83 2.69 9.53
CA LEU A 97 6.60 3.80 10.08
C LEU A 97 8.10 3.51 9.99
N SER A 98 8.82 4.39 9.31
CA SER A 98 10.27 4.40 9.24
C SER A 98 10.81 5.80 9.43
N TYR A 99 12.05 5.90 9.86
CA TYR A 99 12.70 7.20 10.02
C TYR A 99 14.20 7.15 9.82
N ARG A 100 14.75 8.31 9.45
CA ARG A 100 16.19 8.54 9.37
C ARG A 100 16.52 9.84 10.08
N VAL A 101 17.50 9.79 10.99
CA VAL A 101 18.01 10.97 11.71
C VAL A 101 19.43 11.23 11.25
N GLN A 102 19.77 12.49 11.04
CA GLN A 102 21.11 12.93 10.66
C GLN A 102 21.46 14.25 11.38
N PRO A 103 22.75 14.50 11.68
CA PRO A 103 23.20 15.82 12.09
C PRO A 103 22.79 16.88 11.07
N SER A 104 22.39 18.05 11.57
CA SER A 104 22.14 19.21 10.71
C SER A 104 23.46 19.75 10.16
N THR A 105 23.42 20.28 8.94
CA THR A 105 24.54 21.06 8.35
C THR A 105 24.43 22.56 8.65
N SER A 106 23.34 23.00 9.28
CA SER A 106 23.06 24.38 9.64
C SER A 106 23.14 24.57 11.16
N ASP A 107 23.65 25.73 11.60
CA ASP A 107 23.69 26.12 13.02
C ASP A 107 22.28 26.33 13.64
N ALA A 108 21.22 26.35 12.82
CA ALA A 108 19.86 26.58 13.29
C ALA A 108 19.21 25.37 13.99
N ALA A 109 19.74 24.17 13.82
CA ALA A 109 19.24 22.94 14.42
C ALA A 109 20.40 21.97 14.68
N GLN A 110 20.28 21.12 15.69
CA GLN A 110 21.32 20.14 16.01
C GLN A 110 21.18 18.89 15.13
N TYR A 111 19.93 18.47 14.89
CA TYR A 111 19.60 17.29 14.08
C TYR A 111 18.43 17.58 13.15
N VAL A 112 18.37 16.82 12.06
CA VAL A 112 17.23 16.75 11.14
C VAL A 112 16.80 15.30 11.06
N ALA A 113 15.50 15.06 11.15
CA ALA A 113 14.91 13.76 11.00
C ALA A 113 13.89 13.75 9.86
N VAL A 114 13.84 12.64 9.15
CA VAL A 114 12.85 12.36 8.12
C VAL A 114 12.01 11.18 8.61
N MET A 115 10.72 11.40 8.82
CA MET A 115 9.73 10.39 9.18
C MET A 115 8.93 10.02 7.93
N SER A 116 8.82 8.74 7.62
CA SER A 116 8.03 8.22 6.49
C SER A 116 7.03 7.19 6.98
N TYR A 117 5.83 7.20 6.43
CA TYR A 117 4.77 6.24 6.73
C TYR A 117 3.81 6.14 5.55
N GLN A 118 2.94 5.15 5.56
CA GLN A 118 1.87 4.97 4.58
C GLN A 118 0.53 5.32 5.21
N GLU A 119 -0.33 5.93 4.41
CA GLU A 119 -1.74 6.12 4.70
C GLU A 119 -2.53 5.19 3.80
N GLN A 120 -3.40 4.38 4.40
CA GLN A 120 -4.27 3.46 3.69
C GLN A 120 -5.66 4.06 3.58
N VAL A 121 -6.19 4.11 2.36
CA VAL A 121 -7.55 4.54 2.10
C VAL A 121 -8.43 3.33 1.93
N TYR A 122 -9.45 3.21 2.76
CA TYR A 122 -10.41 2.12 2.74
C TYR A 122 -11.75 2.58 2.19
N ALA A 123 -12.38 1.71 1.41
CA ALA A 123 -13.75 1.92 0.98
C ALA A 123 -14.59 0.64 1.04
N ALA A 124 -15.89 0.83 1.24
CA ALA A 124 -16.90 -0.20 1.13
C ALA A 124 -18.12 0.35 0.39
N SER A 125 -18.81 -0.50 -0.38
CA SER A 125 -20.09 -0.18 -1.01
C SER A 125 -21.22 -0.97 -0.35
N CYS A 126 -22.32 -0.29 0.01
CA CYS A 126 -23.35 -0.86 0.87
C CYS A 126 -24.75 -0.41 0.47
N ALA A 127 -25.76 -1.19 0.83
CA ALA A 127 -27.16 -0.87 0.54
C ALA A 127 -27.72 0.25 1.42
N THR A 128 -27.22 0.39 2.66
CA THR A 128 -27.64 1.45 3.61
C THR A 128 -26.43 2.14 4.24
N PRO A 129 -26.60 3.36 4.79
CA PRO A 129 -25.53 4.04 5.51
C PRO A 129 -25.01 3.23 6.71
N GLU A 130 -25.91 2.61 7.47
CA GLU A 130 -25.58 1.85 8.68
C GLU A 130 -24.77 0.60 8.33
N ALA A 131 -25.11 -0.05 7.21
CA ALA A 131 -24.35 -1.19 6.71
C ALA A 131 -22.91 -0.80 6.34
N CYS A 132 -22.67 0.46 5.92
CA CYS A 132 -21.32 0.93 5.65
C CYS A 132 -20.46 1.11 6.90
N LEU A 133 -21.03 1.30 8.09
CA LEU A 133 -20.22 1.39 9.32
C LEU A 133 -19.43 0.11 9.62
N GLN A 134 -19.97 -1.03 9.20
CA GLN A 134 -19.41 -2.37 9.40
C GLN A 134 -19.08 -3.07 8.07
N GLY A 135 -19.07 -2.33 6.97
CA GLY A 135 -18.94 -2.89 5.63
C GLY A 135 -17.62 -3.66 5.42
N PRO A 136 -17.56 -4.54 4.41
CA PRO A 136 -16.33 -5.21 4.02
C PRO A 136 -15.40 -4.19 3.38
N PHE A 137 -14.60 -3.50 4.20
CA PHE A 137 -13.67 -2.49 3.74
C PHE A 137 -12.49 -3.11 3.03
N GLU A 138 -12.17 -2.56 1.87
CA GLU A 138 -11.00 -2.92 1.08
C GLU A 138 -10.09 -1.71 0.96
N THR A 139 -8.78 -1.94 0.94
CA THR A 139 -7.80 -0.90 0.64
C THR A 139 -7.90 -0.53 -0.84
N ILE A 140 -8.30 0.69 -1.13
CA ILE A 140 -8.44 1.19 -2.50
C ILE A 140 -7.25 2.07 -2.93
N ALA A 141 -6.48 2.57 -1.97
CA ALA A 141 -5.26 3.33 -2.23
C ALA A 141 -4.29 3.23 -1.05
N VAL A 142 -3.00 3.36 -1.38
CA VAL A 142 -1.91 3.50 -0.41
C VAL A 142 -1.15 4.77 -0.78
N ILE A 143 -1.07 5.71 0.15
CA ILE A 143 -0.46 7.03 -0.05
C ILE A 143 0.81 7.12 0.81
N PRO A 144 2.01 7.22 0.20
CA PRO A 144 3.23 7.42 0.96
C PRO A 144 3.33 8.86 1.45
N ASN A 145 3.56 9.04 2.75
CA ASN A 145 3.71 10.33 3.40
C ASN A 145 5.11 10.47 4.01
N ARG A 146 5.64 11.70 3.99
CA ARG A 146 6.97 12.02 4.53
C ARG A 146 6.98 13.39 5.20
N HIS A 147 7.36 13.42 6.47
CA HIS A 147 7.52 14.64 7.25
C HIS A 147 9.00 14.83 7.63
N ILE A 148 9.43 16.09 7.64
CA ILE A 148 10.77 16.48 8.09
C ILE A 148 10.59 17.17 9.44
N PHE A 149 11.37 16.74 10.41
CA PHE A 149 11.43 17.31 11.75
C PHE A 149 12.84 17.80 12.03
N ILE A 150 12.95 18.82 12.87
CA ILE A 150 14.24 19.32 13.34
C ILE A 150 14.33 19.17 14.85
N TYR A 151 15.53 18.92 15.36
CA TYR A 151 15.81 18.96 16.79
C TYR A 151 16.47 20.28 17.13
N ARG A 152 15.79 21.08 17.94
CA ARG A 152 16.24 22.39 18.37
C ARG A 152 15.77 22.66 19.80
N ASP A 153 16.64 23.30 20.58
CA ASP A 153 16.34 23.75 21.95
C ASP A 153 15.83 22.60 22.85
N GLY A 154 16.34 21.38 22.62
CA GLY A 154 16.01 20.19 23.42
C GLY A 154 14.72 19.48 23.02
N SER A 155 14.11 19.81 21.88
CA SER A 155 12.83 19.23 21.43
C SER A 155 12.78 18.98 19.92
N TRP A 156 11.97 18.01 19.52
CA TRP A 156 11.62 17.75 18.12
C TRP A 156 10.44 18.63 17.68
N GLN A 157 10.56 19.24 16.50
CA GLN A 157 9.59 20.17 15.92
C GLN A 157 9.37 19.89 14.43
#